data_AF-A0A1I5LQB5-F1
#
_entry.id   AF-A0A1I5LQB5-F1
#
_cell.length_a   1.000
_cell.length_b   1.000
_cell.length_c   1.000
_cell.angle_alpha   90.00
_cell.angle_beta   90.00
_cell.angle_gamma   90.00
#
_symmetry.space_group_name_H-M   'P 1'
#
loop_
_entity.id
_entity.type
_entity.pdbx_description
1 polymer ?
#
loop_
_entity_poly.entity_id
_entity_poly.type
_entity_poly.pdbx_seq_one_letter_code
_entity_poly.pdbx_strand_id
1 'polypeptide(L)'
;MHDVTAVYGLLSHLPKGSIAIGDKRYISSKLEEFLKKLNIKLSPIFKKRMQNDDDYFIKRKIRKGVETAFSMITAKFGKVIKATSIGGFLTKLKLFLVAYSINCFLKLDEEKQKLVIN
;
A
#
# COMPACT_ATOMS: atom_id res chain seq x y z
N MET A 1 -12.97 15.15 0.65
CA MET A 1 -12.54 14.23 -0.43
C MET A 1 -12.62 12.83 0.14
N HIS A 2 -13.60 12.02 -0.26
CA HIS A 2 -13.88 10.74 0.39
C HIS A 2 -12.85 9.68 -0.03
N ASP A 3 -12.32 8.89 0.92
CA ASP A 3 -11.35 7.80 0.67
C ASP A 3 -11.80 6.87 -0.47
N VAL A 4 -13.11 6.67 -0.61
CA VAL A 4 -13.73 5.84 -1.65
C VAL A 4 -13.46 6.38 -3.06
N THR A 5 -13.37 7.71 -3.24
CA THR A 5 -13.08 8.33 -4.54
C THR A 5 -11.66 8.01 -5.02
N ALA A 6 -10.69 8.02 -4.11
CA ALA A 6 -9.31 7.64 -4.43
C ALA A 6 -9.20 6.16 -4.80
N VAL A 7 -9.99 5.30 -4.15
CA VAL A 7 -10.06 3.86 -4.44
C VAL A 7 -10.51 3.59 -5.89
N TYR A 8 -11.51 4.30 -6.40
CA TYR A 8 -11.96 4.12 -7.79
C TYR A 8 -10.86 4.45 -8.81
N GLY A 9 -10.10 5.52 -8.57
CA GLY A 9 -8.98 5.90 -9.44
C GLY A 9 -7.78 4.98 -9.32
N LEU A 10 -7.49 4.44 -8.14
CA LEU A 10 -6.35 3.55 -7.93
C LEU A 10 -6.62 2.13 -8.46
N LEU A 11 -7.78 1.56 -8.09
CA LEU A 11 -8.09 0.16 -8.43
C LEU A 11 -8.43 -0.04 -9.91
N SER A 12 -8.77 1.02 -10.65
CA SER A 12 -8.97 0.95 -12.11
C SER A 12 -7.70 0.61 -12.90
N HIS A 13 -6.53 0.83 -12.31
CA HIS A 13 -5.24 0.55 -12.94
C HIS A 13 -4.72 -0.86 -12.63
N LEU A 14 -5.43 -1.66 -11.84
CA LEU A 14 -5.02 -3.02 -11.53
C LEU A 14 -5.21 -3.95 -12.73
N PRO A 15 -4.31 -4.93 -12.94
CA PRO A 15 -4.48 -5.92 -13.97
C PRO A 15 -5.70 -6.81 -13.68
N LYS A 16 -6.34 -7.30 -14.75
CA LYS A 16 -7.48 -8.21 -14.66
C LYS A 16 -7.10 -9.47 -13.87
N GLY A 17 -8.03 -9.99 -13.06
CA GLY A 17 -7.79 -11.13 -12.17
C GLY A 17 -7.11 -10.77 -10.85
N SER A 18 -6.79 -9.50 -10.60
CA SER A 18 -6.24 -9.06 -9.31
C SER A 18 -7.22 -9.29 -8.15
N ILE A 19 -6.66 -9.49 -6.96
CA ILE A 19 -7.41 -9.58 -5.70
C ILE A 19 -7.15 -8.31 -4.89
N ALA A 20 -8.19 -7.52 -4.65
CA ALA A 20 -8.13 -6.34 -3.81
C ALA A 20 -8.43 -6.72 -2.36
N ILE A 21 -7.42 -6.68 -1.48
CA ILE A 21 -7.60 -6.92 -0.05
C ILE A 21 -7.91 -5.59 0.63
N GLY A 22 -9.13 -5.46 1.15
CA GLY A 22 -9.62 -4.23 1.79
C GLY A 22 -9.86 -4.39 3.28
N ASP A 23 -9.79 -3.28 4.02
CA ASP A 23 -10.33 -3.20 5.38
C ASP A 23 -11.88 -3.23 5.36
N LYS A 24 -12.48 -3.49 6.51
CA LYS A 24 -13.92 -3.55 6.74
C LYS A 24 -14.67 -2.30 6.25
N ARG A 25 -14.03 -1.12 6.24
CA ARG A 25 -14.62 0.13 5.74
C ARG A 25 -14.88 0.12 4.22
N TYR A 26 -14.26 -0.79 3.48
CA TYR A 26 -14.39 -0.91 2.03
C TYR A 26 -15.43 -1.96 1.59
N ILE A 27 -16.18 -2.54 2.54
CA ILE A 27 -17.33 -3.40 2.22
C ILE A 27 -18.47 -2.49 1.74
N SER A 28 -18.62 -2.35 0.43
CA SER A 28 -19.68 -1.57 -0.21
C SER A 28 -20.14 -2.24 -1.49
N SER A 29 -21.45 -2.40 -1.66
CA SER A 29 -22.05 -2.96 -2.87
C SER A 29 -21.63 -2.21 -4.13
N LYS A 30 -21.51 -0.87 -4.05
CA LYS A 30 -21.08 -0.02 -5.18
C LYS A 30 -19.64 -0.29 -5.60
N LEU A 31 -18.74 -0.48 -4.62
CA LEU A 31 -17.34 -0.80 -4.89
C LEU A 31 -17.18 -2.21 -5.45
N GLU A 32 -17.96 -3.16 -4.92
CA GLU A 32 -17.95 -4.54 -5.41
C GLU A 32 -18.43 -4.63 -6.87
N GLU A 33 -19.53 -3.94 -7.23
CA GLU A 33 -19.99 -3.87 -8.62
C GLU A 33 -18.96 -3.22 -9.54
N PHE A 34 -18.32 -2.15 -9.10
CA PHE A 34 -17.26 -1.49 -9.88
C PHE A 34 -16.08 -2.43 -10.15
N LEU A 35 -15.60 -3.15 -9.12
CA LEU A 35 -14.48 -4.07 -9.26
C LEU A 35 -14.84 -5.32 -10.06
N LYS A 36 -16.09 -5.81 -9.96
CA LYS A 36 -16.60 -6.89 -10.82
C LYS A 36 -16.54 -6.50 -12.30
N LYS A 37 -16.91 -5.26 -12.65
CA LYS A 37 -16.79 -4.76 -14.05
C LYS A 37 -15.35 -4.79 -14.56
N LEU A 38 -14.38 -4.61 -13.68
CA LEU A 38 -12.94 -4.65 -13.99
C LEU A 38 -12.32 -6.05 -13.89
N ASN A 39 -13.11 -7.08 -13.58
CA ASN A 39 -12.64 -8.43 -13.31
C ASN A 39 -11.65 -8.50 -12.13
N ILE A 40 -11.87 -7.68 -11.11
CA ILE A 40 -11.08 -7.62 -9.87
C ILE A 40 -11.93 -8.21 -8.74
N LYS A 41 -11.37 -9.16 -7.98
CA LYS A 41 -12.06 -9.76 -6.83
C LYS A 41 -11.81 -8.92 -5.59
N LEU A 42 -12.87 -8.39 -4.99
CA LEU A 42 -12.80 -7.74 -3.68
C LEU A 42 -12.80 -8.82 -2.59
N SER A 43 -11.78 -8.82 -1.75
CA SER A 43 -11.63 -9.76 -0.64
C SER A 43 -11.38 -9.01 0.67
N PRO A 44 -12.43 -8.41 1.26
CA PRO A 44 -12.27 -7.61 2.46
C PRO A 44 -12.08 -8.47 3.70
N ILE A 45 -11.47 -7.92 4.74
CA ILE A 45 -11.37 -8.55 6.05
C ILE A 45 -12.69 -8.34 6.79
N PHE A 46 -13.43 -9.42 7.00
CA PHE A 46 -14.74 -9.36 7.66
C PHE A 46 -14.62 -9.22 9.19
N LYS A 47 -15.67 -8.67 9.82
CA LYS A 47 -15.78 -8.71 11.29
C LYS A 47 -15.94 -10.16 11.75
N LYS A 48 -15.40 -10.49 12.92
CA LYS A 48 -15.47 -11.81 13.59
C LYS A 48 -16.90 -12.43 13.68
N ARG A 49 -17.96 -11.63 13.51
CA ARG A 49 -19.37 -12.07 13.54
C ARG A 49 -20.05 -12.19 12.16
N MET A 50 -19.40 -11.78 11.05
CA MET A 50 -20.06 -11.69 9.74
C MET A 50 -19.82 -12.88 8.82
N GLN A 51 -18.76 -13.68 9.01
CA GLN A 51 -18.52 -14.90 8.23
C GLN A 51 -17.30 -15.67 8.77
N ASN A 52 -17.24 -16.96 8.47
CA ASN A 52 -16.01 -17.74 8.56
C ASN A 52 -15.12 -17.33 7.38
N ASP A 53 -14.07 -16.56 7.65
CA ASP A 53 -13.10 -16.12 6.65
C ASP A 53 -11.89 -17.05 6.75
N ASP A 54 -11.89 -18.11 5.94
CA ASP A 54 -10.84 -19.14 5.95
C ASP A 54 -9.46 -18.54 5.68
N ASP A 55 -9.41 -17.46 4.89
CA ASP A 55 -8.21 -16.72 4.52
C ASP A 55 -7.84 -15.58 5.50
N TYR A 56 -8.55 -15.45 6.62
CA TYR A 56 -8.37 -14.35 7.57
C TYR A 56 -6.90 -14.19 8.01
N PHE A 57 -6.23 -15.30 8.31
CA PHE A 57 -4.84 -15.29 8.77
C PHE A 57 -3.89 -14.75 7.70
N ILE A 58 -4.08 -15.14 6.43
CA ILE A 58 -3.25 -14.69 5.31
C ILE A 58 -3.47 -13.18 5.09
N LYS A 59 -4.73 -12.75 5.01
CA LYS A 59 -5.08 -11.32 4.84
C LYS A 59 -4.54 -10.47 5.99
N ARG A 60 -4.63 -10.97 7.23
CA ARG A 60 -4.10 -10.30 8.42
C ARG A 60 -2.58 -10.16 8.37
N LYS A 61 -1.85 -11.19 7.92
CA LYS A 61 -0.39 -11.15 7.76
C LYS A 61 0.01 -10.10 6.73
N ILE A 62 -0.67 -10.06 5.57
CA ILE A 62 -0.44 -9.07 4.52
C ILE A 62 -0.70 -7.65 5.04
N ARG A 63 -1.85 -7.42 5.69
CA ARG A 63 -2.19 -6.12 6.28
C ARG A 63 -1.14 -5.67 7.30
N LYS A 64 -0.71 -6.56 8.19
CA LYS A 64 0.35 -6.24 9.16
C LYS A 64 1.66 -5.87 8.46
N GLY A 65 2.04 -6.58 7.39
CA GLY A 65 3.23 -6.24 6.60
C GLY A 65 3.17 -4.82 6.05
N VAL A 66 2.02 -4.44 5.47
CA VAL A 66 1.77 -3.09 4.97
C VAL A 66 1.82 -2.06 6.12
N GLU A 67 1.14 -2.30 7.24
CA GLU A 67 1.15 -1.41 8.41
C GLU A 67 2.54 -1.23 9.00
N THR A 68 3.33 -2.30 9.09
CA THR A 68 4.72 -2.25 9.55
C THR A 68 5.58 -1.42 8.60
N ALA A 69 5.43 -1.61 7.28
CA ALA A 69 6.14 -0.81 6.30
C ALA A 69 5.81 0.69 6.45
N PHE A 70 4.52 1.04 6.56
CA PHE A 70 4.10 2.43 6.79
C PHE A 70 4.59 2.99 8.13
N SER A 71 4.62 2.18 9.19
CA SER A 71 5.16 2.58 10.49
C SER A 71 6.66 2.88 10.40
N MET A 72 7.44 2.02 9.74
CA MET A 72 8.87 2.23 9.52
C MET A 72 9.15 3.46 8.66
N ILE A 73 8.35 3.66 7.61
CA ILE A 73 8.40 4.85 6.76
C ILE A 73 8.13 6.09 7.63
N THR A 74 7.03 6.14 8.37
CA THR A 74 6.66 7.29 9.21
C THR A 74 7.70 7.58 10.30
N ALA A 75 8.31 6.54 10.88
CA ALA A 75 9.38 6.68 11.85
C ALA A 75 10.63 7.35 11.25
N LYS A 76 10.92 7.11 9.97
CA LYS A 76 12.08 7.70 9.28
C LYS A 76 11.77 9.07 8.64
N PHE A 77 10.58 9.26 8.07
CA PHE A 77 10.15 10.51 7.42
C PHE A 77 9.75 11.61 8.41
N GLY A 78 9.43 11.23 9.65
CA GLY A 78 8.68 12.09 10.57
C GLY A 78 7.20 12.17 10.18
N LYS A 79 6.35 12.57 11.13
CA LYS A 79 4.88 12.56 10.94
C LYS A 79 4.38 13.54 9.86
N VAL A 80 5.16 14.57 9.54
CA VAL A 80 4.73 15.66 8.65
C VAL A 80 5.91 16.14 7.80
N ILE A 81 5.71 16.18 6.48
CA ILE A 81 6.64 16.83 5.54
C ILE A 81 6.17 18.27 5.34
N LYS A 82 6.82 19.22 6.02
CA LYS A 82 6.51 20.64 5.86
C LYS A 82 6.98 21.14 4.48
N ALA A 83 6.10 21.68 3.66
CA ALA A 83 6.45 22.30 2.38
C ALA A 83 5.50 23.47 2.07
N THR A 84 6.05 24.55 1.53
CA THR A 84 5.32 25.78 1.15
C THR A 84 4.72 25.70 -0.26
N SER A 85 5.16 24.74 -1.08
CA SER A 85 4.64 24.50 -2.42
C SER A 85 4.58 23.00 -2.73
N ILE A 86 3.74 22.61 -3.69
CA ILE A 86 3.64 21.22 -4.15
C ILE A 86 4.97 20.73 -4.75
N GLY A 87 5.68 21.60 -5.48
CA GLY A 87 7.01 21.31 -6.01
C GLY A 87 8.01 21.03 -4.88
N GLY A 88 8.01 21.86 -3.84
CA GLY A 88 8.85 21.66 -2.65
C GLY A 88 8.53 20.35 -1.92
N PHE A 89 7.24 19.98 -1.83
CA PHE A 89 6.82 18.70 -1.28
C PHE A 89 7.36 17.52 -2.09
N LEU A 90 7.15 17.54 -3.42
CA LEU A 90 7.60 16.47 -4.31
C LEU A 90 9.12 16.32 -4.31
N THR A 91 9.87 17.42 -4.29
CA THR A 91 11.34 17.38 -4.19
C THR A 91 11.80 16.74 -2.88
N LYS A 92 11.19 17.12 -1.74
CA LYS A 92 11.49 16.49 -0.45
C LYS A 92 11.20 14.99 -0.46
N LEU A 93 10.07 14.60 -1.05
CA LEU A 93 9.69 13.20 -1.17
C LEU A 93 10.69 12.41 -2.02
N LYS A 94 11.11 12.94 -3.17
CA LYS A 94 12.11 12.31 -4.05
C LYS A 94 13.46 12.16 -3.35
N LEU A 95 13.98 13.22 -2.74
CA LEU A 95 15.25 13.19 -2.01
C LEU A 95 15.22 12.16 -0.89
N PHE A 96 14.10 12.06 -0.18
CA PHE A 96 13.97 11.06 0.87
C PHE A 96 13.99 9.64 0.29
N LEU A 97 13.24 9.37 -0.77
CA LEU A 97 13.24 8.05 -1.40
C LEU A 97 14.66 7.65 -1.84
N VAL A 98 15.41 8.59 -2.42
CA VAL A 98 16.82 8.38 -2.80
C VAL A 98 17.66 8.07 -1.56
N ALA A 99 17.58 8.89 -0.50
CA ALA A 99 18.34 8.66 0.73
C ALA A 99 18.00 7.32 1.40
N TYR A 100 16.72 6.92 1.39
CA TYR A 100 16.27 5.64 1.90
C TYR A 100 16.83 4.48 1.08
N SER A 101 16.77 4.56 -0.25
CA SER A 101 17.33 3.57 -1.16
C SER A 101 18.83 3.40 -0.97
N ILE A 102 19.59 4.50 -0.85
CA ILE A 102 21.03 4.46 -0.54
C ILE A 102 21.27 3.80 0.82
N ASN A 103 20.54 4.19 1.86
CA ASN A 103 20.67 3.57 3.18
C ASN A 103 20.31 2.07 3.18
N CYS A 104 19.35 1.64 2.35
CA CYS A 104 19.05 0.21 2.17
C CYS A 104 20.19 -0.50 1.46
N PHE A 105 20.71 0.08 0.39
CA PHE A 105 21.84 -0.46 -0.36
C PHE A 105 23.08 -0.64 0.50
N LEU A 106 23.47 0.38 1.28
CA LEU A 106 24.63 0.33 2.18
C LEU A 106 24.51 -0.71 3.30
N LYS A 107 23.30 -1.18 3.61
CA LYS A 107 23.05 -2.23 4.61
C LYS A 107 23.03 -3.64 4.03
N LEU A 108 23.12 -3.76 2.70
CA LEU A 108 23.25 -5.05 2.05
C LEU A 108 24.68 -5.57 2.22
N ASP A 109 24.81 -6.89 2.20
CA ASP A 109 26.10 -7.57 2.13
C ASP A 109 26.79 -7.28 0.79
N GLU A 110 28.13 -7.33 0.73
CA GLU A 110 28.89 -6.97 -0.48
C GLU A 110 28.47 -7.78 -1.71
N GLU A 111 28.18 -9.07 -1.53
CA GLU A 111 27.70 -9.95 -2.60
C GLU A 111 26.32 -9.50 -3.14
N LYS A 112 25.44 -9.02 -2.26
CA LYS A 112 24.13 -8.51 -2.64
C LYS A 112 24.20 -7.12 -3.28
N GLN A 113 25.18 -6.31 -2.89
CA GLN A 113 25.42 -5.00 -3.51
C GLN A 113 25.85 -5.14 -4.97
N LYS A 114 26.77 -6.06 -5.27
CA LYS A 114 27.24 -6.35 -6.63
C LYS A 114 26.11 -6.78 -7.58
N LEU A 115 25.14 -7.55 -7.08
CA LEU A 115 23.98 -8.03 -7.86
C LEU A 115 22.98 -6.92 -8.24
N VAL A 116 22.97 -5.78 -7.56
CA VAL A 116 22.05 -4.67 -7.86
C VAL A 116 22.64 -3.72 -8.91
N ILE A 117 23.97 -3.69 -9.03
CA ILE A 117 24.70 -2.79 -9.95
C ILE A 117 25.00 -3.47 -11.30
N ASN A 118 25.11 -4.80 -11.32
CA ASN A 118 25.22 -5.60 -12.55
C ASN A 118 23.86 -5.84 -13.21
#